data_AF-A0AAN8L7F5-F1
#
_entry.id   AF-A0AAN8L7F5-F1
#
_cell.length_a   1.000
_cell.length_b   1.000
_cell.length_c   1.000
_cell.angle_alpha   90.00
_cell.angle_beta   90.00
_cell.angle_gamma   90.00
#
_symmetry.space_group_name_H-M   'P 1'
#
loop_
_entity.id
_entity.type
_entity.pdbx_description
1 polymer ?
#
loop_
_entity_poly.entity_id
_entity_poly.type
_entity_poly.pdbx_seq_one_letter_code
_entity_poly.pdbx_strand_id
1 'polypeptide(L)'
;MCRIINFLLALLSRFLFAVHGVVTVWRVVAVKGEPLYWLLLMGVALLGVEMAVTIKCTRNAEWKWFSPMVFLYLSTVIPSIWFLELSLLQYKLPVNISSGPELEELLAHIPISADILQLDPENWAAGLEQTMLIVLVLGRWLMPKGDMSRDQLSQLLMVYVGLGADILDIFDTFKEPEVKTNRAVIIMGLTLFSWALMQFPLVLTQTSPPKAHLQPCLSQPISPQRGLSQGGSVAVVEGLPGAHPSCYRPCCSSEVWSLLLTVGLQDGPFLVYRLYLMIRENVLNQLMIFFTCKNILVVLLEFYRIFVVQCEQQGEACLGGLESRLSTTTVHDWGLTLRDASYQPRSTPKPSYKLYQLLCLLTCSSDGETLNS
;
A
#
# COMPACT_ATOMS: atom_id res chain seq x y z
N MET A 1 7.17 -29.48 -17.59
CA MET A 1 5.95 -29.39 -16.76
C MET A 1 5.76 -27.99 -16.15
N CYS A 2 6.61 -27.52 -15.24
CA CYS A 2 6.40 -26.24 -14.51
C CYS A 2 6.15 -25.00 -15.40
N ARG A 3 6.85 -24.83 -16.53
CA ARG A 3 6.60 -23.70 -17.46
C ARG A 3 5.18 -23.68 -18.04
N ILE A 4 4.61 -24.85 -18.33
CA ILE A 4 3.25 -24.98 -18.86
C ILE A 4 2.24 -24.64 -17.77
N ILE A 5 2.46 -25.12 -16.55
CA ILE A 5 1.61 -24.79 -15.39
C ILE A 5 1.62 -23.28 -15.13
N ASN A 6 2.79 -22.64 -15.10
CA ASN A 6 2.89 -21.19 -14.92
C ASN A 6 2.18 -20.41 -16.05
N PHE A 7 2.27 -20.88 -17.29
CA PHE A 7 1.54 -20.27 -18.42
C PHE A 7 0.02 -20.44 -18.29
N LEU A 8 -0.46 -21.63 -17.93
CA LEU A 8 -1.89 -21.90 -17.70
C LEU A 8 -2.45 -21.07 -16.52
N LEU A 9 -1.69 -20.93 -15.44
CA LEU A 9 -2.02 -20.08 -14.29
C LEU A 9 -2.05 -18.59 -14.66
N ALA A 10 -1.10 -18.11 -15.47
CA ALA A 10 -1.09 -16.75 -16.01
C ALA A 10 -2.25 -16.48 -16.99
N LEU A 11 -2.72 -17.50 -17.73
CA LEU A 11 -3.91 -17.41 -18.58
C LEU A 11 -5.19 -17.42 -17.75
N LEU A 12 -5.29 -18.31 -16.75
CA LEU A 12 -6.46 -18.48 -15.89
C LEU A 12 -6.77 -17.21 -15.08
N SER A 13 -5.75 -16.57 -14.51
CA SER A 13 -5.91 -15.30 -13.80
C SER A 13 -6.44 -14.18 -14.71
N ARG A 14 -6.03 -14.13 -15.98
CA ARG A 14 -6.53 -13.16 -16.97
C ARG A 14 -7.94 -13.46 -17.44
N PHE A 15 -8.25 -14.74 -17.65
CA PHE A 15 -9.60 -15.19 -17.94
C PHE A 15 -10.57 -14.81 -16.81
N LEU A 16 -10.16 -15.00 -15.55
CA LEU A 16 -10.94 -14.65 -14.36
C LEU A 16 -11.21 -13.14 -14.28
N PHE A 17 -10.20 -12.28 -14.51
CA PHE A 17 -10.38 -10.82 -14.62
C PHE A 17 -11.28 -10.42 -15.80
N ALA A 18 -11.13 -11.06 -16.95
CA ALA A 18 -11.94 -10.76 -18.13
C ALA A 18 -13.41 -11.14 -17.92
N VAL A 19 -13.71 -12.30 -17.35
CA VAL A 19 -15.08 -12.74 -17.04
C VAL A 19 -15.75 -11.78 -16.06
N HIS A 20 -15.11 -11.47 -14.92
CA HIS A 20 -15.68 -10.54 -13.95
C HIS A 20 -15.87 -9.13 -14.54
N GLY A 21 -14.87 -8.61 -15.25
CA GLY A 21 -14.94 -7.31 -15.91
C GLY A 21 -16.07 -7.22 -16.96
N VAL A 22 -16.24 -8.26 -17.79
CA VAL A 22 -17.34 -8.33 -18.77
C VAL A 22 -18.71 -8.34 -18.08
N VAL A 23 -18.88 -9.13 -17.00
CA VAL A 23 -20.15 -9.17 -16.24
C VAL A 23 -20.45 -7.81 -15.60
N THR A 24 -19.43 -7.15 -15.05
CA THR A 24 -19.58 -5.82 -14.43
C THR A 24 -20.00 -4.77 -15.47
N VAL A 25 -19.33 -4.70 -16.63
CA VAL A 25 -19.68 -3.75 -17.70
C VAL A 25 -21.04 -4.06 -18.31
N TRP A 26 -21.37 -5.34 -18.53
CA TRP A 26 -22.70 -5.75 -18.99
C TRP A 26 -23.79 -5.28 -18.02
N ARG A 27 -23.58 -5.39 -16.70
CA ARG A 27 -24.54 -4.90 -15.70
C ARG A 27 -24.69 -3.37 -15.76
N VAL A 28 -23.61 -2.61 -15.96
CA VAL A 28 -23.68 -1.14 -16.16
C VAL A 28 -24.50 -0.79 -17.40
N VAL A 29 -24.24 -1.43 -18.54
CA VAL A 29 -24.98 -1.21 -19.79
C VAL A 29 -26.47 -1.55 -19.60
N ALA A 30 -26.77 -2.67 -18.93
CA ALA A 30 -28.15 -3.08 -18.65
C ALA A 30 -28.90 -2.10 -17.73
N VAL A 31 -28.21 -1.45 -16.78
CA VAL A 31 -28.80 -0.47 -15.85
C VAL A 31 -28.90 0.93 -16.48
N LYS A 32 -27.94 1.35 -17.30
CA LYS A 32 -27.92 2.68 -17.92
C LYS A 32 -28.65 2.76 -19.26
N GLY A 33 -28.82 1.64 -19.97
CA GLY A 33 -29.48 1.57 -21.29
C GLY A 33 -28.67 2.14 -22.46
N GLU A 34 -27.60 2.90 -22.21
CA GLU A 34 -26.79 3.52 -23.26
C GLU A 34 -25.64 2.62 -23.75
N PRO A 35 -25.40 2.53 -25.08
CA PRO A 35 -24.33 1.70 -25.62
C PRO A 35 -22.92 2.28 -25.39
N LEU A 36 -22.78 3.55 -25.00
CA LEU A 36 -21.49 4.20 -24.77
C LEU A 36 -20.69 3.53 -23.63
N TYR A 37 -21.38 2.96 -22.63
CA TYR A 37 -20.75 2.27 -21.51
C TYR A 37 -20.00 0.99 -21.92
N TRP A 38 -20.22 0.43 -23.11
CA TRP A 38 -19.38 -0.64 -23.65
C TRP A 38 -17.90 -0.22 -23.83
N LEU A 39 -17.58 1.07 -23.89
CA LEU A 39 -16.21 1.59 -23.90
C LEU A 39 -15.40 1.09 -22.68
N LEU A 40 -16.05 0.79 -21.56
CA LEU A 40 -15.39 0.26 -20.36
C LEU A 40 -14.71 -1.10 -20.62
N LEU A 41 -15.17 -1.90 -21.60
CA LEU A 41 -14.48 -3.13 -22.01
C LEU A 41 -13.08 -2.90 -22.60
N MET A 42 -12.68 -1.66 -22.92
CA MET A 42 -11.34 -1.38 -23.43
C MET A 42 -10.24 -1.82 -22.46
N GLY A 43 -10.45 -1.73 -21.14
CA GLY A 43 -9.50 -2.25 -20.15
C GLY A 43 -9.36 -3.77 -20.20
N VAL A 44 -10.48 -4.50 -20.37
CA VAL A 44 -10.49 -5.96 -20.58
C VAL A 44 -9.84 -6.35 -21.90
N ALA A 45 -10.10 -5.62 -23.00
CA ALA A 45 -9.46 -5.87 -24.29
C ALA A 45 -7.93 -5.70 -24.21
N LEU A 46 -7.46 -4.70 -23.45
CA LEU A 46 -6.04 -4.47 -23.20
C LEU A 46 -5.38 -5.57 -22.36
N LEU A 47 -6.11 -6.40 -21.60
CA LEU A 47 -5.53 -7.57 -20.91
C LEU A 47 -4.90 -8.58 -21.88
N GLY A 48 -5.45 -8.73 -23.10
CA GLY A 48 -4.86 -9.57 -24.14
C GLY A 48 -3.53 -9.02 -24.67
N VAL A 49 -3.45 -7.71 -24.83
CA VAL A 49 -2.21 -7.01 -25.23
C VAL A 49 -1.18 -7.08 -24.12
N GLU A 50 -1.59 -6.82 -22.87
CA GLU A 50 -0.75 -6.94 -21.67
C GLU A 50 -0.17 -8.35 -21.54
N MET A 51 -0.97 -9.41 -21.78
CA MET A 51 -0.46 -10.79 -21.74
C MET A 51 0.67 -11.01 -22.74
N ALA A 52 0.50 -10.54 -23.97
CA ALA A 52 1.51 -10.65 -25.02
C ALA A 52 2.78 -9.84 -24.71
N VAL A 53 2.63 -8.66 -24.10
CA VAL A 53 3.76 -7.82 -23.64
C VAL A 53 4.48 -8.49 -22.46
N THR A 54 3.76 -8.97 -21.45
CA THR A 54 4.34 -9.58 -20.25
C THR A 54 5.12 -10.86 -20.59
N ILE A 55 4.63 -11.70 -21.50
CA ILE A 55 5.35 -12.90 -21.98
C ILE A 55 6.63 -12.54 -22.75
N LYS A 56 6.64 -11.42 -23.49
CA LYS A 56 7.81 -10.98 -24.28
C LYS A 56 8.85 -10.22 -23.44
N CYS A 57 8.40 -9.36 -22.54
CA CYS A 57 9.25 -8.39 -21.84
C CYS A 57 9.71 -8.85 -20.45
N THR A 58 9.03 -9.84 -19.83
CA THR A 58 9.39 -10.33 -18.49
C THR A 58 9.89 -11.77 -18.53
N ARG A 59 11.05 -12.04 -17.93
CA ARG A 59 11.66 -13.38 -17.93
C ARG A 59 10.87 -14.40 -17.10
N ASN A 60 10.15 -13.92 -16.08
CA ASN A 60 9.44 -14.73 -15.08
C ASN A 60 7.92 -14.50 -15.04
N ALA A 61 7.34 -13.82 -16.05
CA ALA A 61 5.91 -13.48 -16.15
C ALA A 61 5.36 -12.57 -15.03
N GLU A 62 6.22 -11.82 -14.34
CA GLU A 62 5.85 -10.88 -13.26
C GLU A 62 6.63 -9.55 -13.40
N TRP A 63 5.97 -8.46 -13.03
CA TRP A 63 6.52 -7.11 -12.93
C TRP A 63 6.83 -6.78 -11.47
N LYS A 64 8.01 -6.22 -11.18
CA LYS A 64 8.55 -6.11 -9.81
C LYS A 64 7.82 -5.14 -8.88
N TRP A 65 7.20 -4.09 -9.42
CA TRP A 65 6.76 -2.92 -8.66
C TRP A 65 5.30 -2.52 -8.91
N PHE A 66 4.80 -2.83 -10.11
CA PHE A 66 3.49 -2.43 -10.59
C PHE A 66 2.91 -3.58 -11.42
N SER A 67 1.66 -3.97 -11.19
CA SER A 67 0.97 -5.02 -11.94
C SER A 67 0.04 -4.43 -13.00
N PRO A 68 0.44 -4.40 -14.30
CA PRO A 68 -0.37 -3.77 -15.35
C PRO A 68 -1.70 -4.51 -15.56
N MET A 69 -1.68 -5.83 -15.38
CA MET A 69 -2.86 -6.69 -15.46
C MET A 69 -3.94 -6.31 -14.43
N VAL A 70 -3.55 -6.08 -13.17
CA VAL A 70 -4.48 -5.65 -12.11
C VAL A 70 -4.97 -4.23 -12.38
N PHE A 71 -4.07 -3.34 -12.82
CA PHE A 71 -4.43 -1.96 -13.16
C PHE A 71 -5.46 -1.87 -14.29
N LEU A 72 -5.29 -2.62 -15.39
CA LEU A 72 -6.23 -2.65 -16.51
C LEU A 72 -7.60 -3.21 -16.12
N TYR A 73 -7.62 -4.27 -15.30
CA TYR A 73 -8.85 -4.78 -14.70
C TYR A 73 -9.55 -3.71 -13.84
N LEU A 74 -8.83 -3.05 -12.93
CA LEU A 74 -9.36 -1.98 -12.09
C LEU A 74 -9.85 -0.77 -12.89
N SER A 75 -9.16 -0.39 -13.97
CA SER A 75 -9.63 0.67 -14.88
C SER A 75 -10.95 0.34 -15.60
N THR A 76 -11.35 -0.93 -15.61
CA THR A 76 -12.67 -1.38 -16.08
C THR A 76 -13.68 -1.35 -14.92
N VAL A 77 -13.34 -1.99 -13.80
CA VAL A 77 -14.29 -2.25 -12.71
C VAL A 77 -14.56 -1.01 -11.84
N ILE A 78 -13.56 -0.20 -11.50
CA ILE A 78 -13.76 1.02 -10.68
C ILE A 78 -14.83 1.94 -11.29
N PRO A 79 -14.71 2.43 -12.55
CA PRO A 79 -15.75 3.26 -13.14
C PRO A 79 -17.08 2.52 -13.30
N SER A 80 -17.07 1.19 -13.47
CA SER A 80 -18.31 0.42 -13.52
C SER A 80 -19.07 0.43 -12.20
N ILE A 81 -18.40 0.20 -11.06
CA ILE A 81 -19.00 0.28 -9.72
C ILE A 81 -19.50 1.70 -9.44
N TRP A 82 -18.73 2.74 -9.80
CA TRP A 82 -19.19 4.13 -9.70
C TRP A 82 -20.52 4.37 -10.44
N PHE A 83 -20.69 3.83 -11.65
CA PHE A 83 -21.94 4.02 -12.41
C PHE A 83 -23.12 3.25 -11.80
N LEU A 84 -22.89 2.10 -11.16
CA LEU A 84 -23.92 1.34 -10.44
C LEU A 84 -24.36 2.06 -9.17
N GLU A 85 -23.42 2.46 -8.30
CA GLU A 85 -23.72 3.16 -7.05
C GLU A 85 -24.35 4.53 -7.27
N LEU A 86 -23.87 5.29 -8.26
CA LEU A 86 -24.51 6.56 -8.62
C LEU A 86 -25.91 6.35 -9.23
N SER A 87 -26.16 5.25 -9.97
CA SER A 87 -27.51 4.89 -10.40
C SER A 87 -28.42 4.56 -9.21
N LEU A 88 -27.91 3.81 -8.23
CA LEU A 88 -28.68 3.42 -7.05
C LEU A 88 -29.06 4.64 -6.19
N LEU A 89 -28.12 5.57 -5.99
CA LEU A 89 -28.38 6.86 -5.36
C LEU A 89 -29.43 7.69 -6.12
N GLN A 90 -29.36 7.73 -7.46
CA GLN A 90 -30.37 8.43 -8.28
C GLN A 90 -31.76 7.82 -8.11
N TYR A 91 -31.87 6.51 -7.93
CA TYR A 91 -33.13 5.81 -7.65
C TYR A 91 -33.66 6.08 -6.23
N LYS A 92 -32.77 6.19 -5.24
CA LYS A 92 -33.11 6.45 -3.82
C LYS A 92 -33.48 7.90 -3.51
N LEU A 93 -33.14 8.85 -4.39
CA LEU A 93 -33.50 10.26 -4.23
C LEU A 93 -34.96 10.49 -4.61
N PRO A 94 -35.79 11.12 -3.75
CA PRO A 94 -37.18 11.39 -4.08
C PRO A 94 -37.26 12.36 -5.26
N VAL A 95 -37.71 11.84 -6.40
CA VAL A 95 -37.96 12.64 -7.59
C VAL A 95 -39.14 13.57 -7.29
N ASN A 96 -38.87 14.88 -7.28
CA ASN A 96 -39.87 15.92 -6.99
C ASN A 96 -40.85 16.12 -8.17
N ILE A 97 -41.64 15.08 -8.46
CA ILE A 97 -42.73 15.07 -9.45
C ILE A 97 -44.05 15.06 -8.69
N SER A 98 -44.83 16.13 -8.86
CA SER A 98 -46.14 16.30 -8.23
C SER A 98 -47.26 15.56 -8.97
N SER A 99 -47.07 14.29 -9.31
CA SER A 99 -48.09 13.52 -10.05
C SER A 99 -48.02 12.00 -9.86
N GLY A 100 -49.08 11.46 -9.25
CA GLY A 100 -49.61 10.12 -9.58
C GLY A 100 -49.18 8.96 -8.69
N PRO A 101 -50.00 8.52 -7.71
CA PRO A 101 -49.84 7.23 -7.03
C PRO A 101 -50.30 6.01 -7.87
N GLU A 102 -50.48 6.14 -9.19
CA GLU A 102 -51.05 5.09 -10.05
C GLU A 102 -50.01 4.11 -10.64
N LEU A 103 -48.72 4.43 -10.63
CA LEU A 103 -47.71 3.61 -11.33
C LEU A 103 -47.10 2.48 -10.49
N GLU A 104 -47.05 2.61 -9.15
CA GLU A 104 -46.62 1.51 -8.27
C GLU A 104 -47.65 0.37 -8.21
N GLU A 105 -48.94 0.70 -8.17
CA GLU A 105 -50.01 -0.31 -8.04
C GLU A 105 -50.08 -1.23 -9.28
N LEU A 106 -49.76 -0.71 -10.47
CA LEU A 106 -49.80 -1.44 -11.74
C LEU A 106 -48.62 -2.42 -11.95
N LEU A 107 -47.51 -2.26 -11.23
CA LEU A 107 -46.33 -3.12 -11.35
C LEU A 107 -46.37 -4.34 -10.40
N ALA A 108 -47.24 -4.34 -9.40
CA ALA A 108 -47.34 -5.38 -8.38
C ALA A 108 -48.05 -6.68 -8.84
N HIS A 109 -48.34 -6.87 -10.14
CA HIS A 109 -49.28 -7.89 -10.62
C HIS A 109 -48.77 -8.84 -11.72
N ILE A 110 -47.44 -8.94 -11.95
CA ILE A 110 -46.86 -9.90 -12.92
C ILE A 110 -45.94 -10.92 -12.22
N PRO A 111 -46.39 -12.17 -11.98
CA PRO A 111 -45.66 -13.13 -11.16
C PRO A 111 -44.85 -14.19 -11.95
N ILE A 112 -43.82 -14.75 -11.30
CA ILE A 112 -43.23 -16.11 -11.52
C ILE A 112 -42.13 -16.29 -12.61
N SER A 113 -41.69 -15.26 -13.36
CA SER A 113 -40.49 -15.41 -14.24
C SER A 113 -39.41 -14.33 -14.10
N ALA A 114 -39.72 -13.21 -13.45
CA ALA A 114 -38.75 -12.13 -13.25
C ALA A 114 -37.78 -12.41 -12.09
N ASP A 115 -38.17 -13.22 -11.10
CA ASP A 115 -37.55 -13.31 -9.77
C ASP A 115 -36.09 -13.80 -9.73
N ILE A 116 -35.66 -14.56 -10.75
CA ILE A 116 -34.26 -15.04 -10.87
C ILE A 116 -33.38 -14.02 -11.61
N LEU A 117 -33.99 -13.05 -12.31
CA LEU A 117 -33.30 -11.99 -13.08
C LEU A 117 -33.39 -10.62 -12.40
N GLN A 118 -34.44 -10.40 -11.60
CA GLN A 118 -34.65 -9.30 -10.66
C GLN A 118 -34.12 -9.65 -9.27
N LEU A 119 -32.87 -10.10 -9.20
CA LEU A 119 -32.05 -9.73 -8.05
C LEU A 119 -32.11 -8.19 -7.94
N ASP A 120 -32.50 -7.71 -6.77
CA ASP A 120 -32.53 -6.29 -6.40
C ASP A 120 -31.28 -5.55 -6.94
N PRO A 121 -31.40 -4.38 -7.60
CA PRO A 121 -30.25 -3.58 -8.00
C PRO A 121 -29.16 -3.44 -6.93
N GLU A 122 -29.55 -3.36 -5.65
CA GLU A 122 -28.62 -3.31 -4.50
C GLU A 122 -27.80 -4.60 -4.35
N ASN A 123 -28.45 -5.76 -4.47
CA ASN A 123 -27.81 -7.07 -4.37
C ASN A 123 -26.83 -7.33 -5.53
N TRP A 124 -27.12 -6.82 -6.73
CA TRP A 124 -26.18 -6.88 -7.85
C TRP A 124 -24.93 -6.00 -7.63
N ALA A 125 -25.09 -4.77 -7.14
CA ALA A 125 -23.96 -3.88 -6.86
C ALA A 125 -23.05 -4.48 -5.78
N ALA A 126 -23.62 -4.81 -4.61
CA ALA A 126 -22.91 -5.45 -3.51
C ALA A 126 -22.24 -6.78 -3.92
N GLY A 127 -22.91 -7.59 -4.75
CA GLY A 127 -22.34 -8.82 -5.28
C GLY A 127 -21.12 -8.57 -6.18
N LEU A 128 -21.14 -7.53 -7.01
CA LEU A 128 -20.00 -7.16 -7.87
C LEU A 128 -18.83 -6.58 -7.06
N GLU A 129 -19.10 -5.79 -6.03
CA GLU A 129 -18.11 -5.24 -5.10
C GLU A 129 -17.38 -6.34 -4.31
N GLN A 130 -18.14 -7.26 -3.70
CA GLN A 130 -17.60 -8.40 -2.94
C GLN A 130 -16.80 -9.34 -3.84
N THR A 131 -17.36 -9.69 -5.01
CA THR A 131 -16.65 -10.58 -5.95
C THR A 131 -15.40 -9.94 -6.54
N MET A 132 -15.36 -8.62 -6.75
CA MET A 132 -14.15 -7.92 -7.24
C MET A 132 -12.96 -8.15 -6.30
N LEU A 133 -13.15 -8.07 -4.97
CA LEU A 133 -12.05 -8.25 -4.02
C LEU A 133 -11.59 -9.71 -3.94
N ILE A 134 -12.52 -10.66 -3.96
CA ILE A 134 -12.20 -12.09 -4.07
C ILE A 134 -11.42 -12.35 -5.35
N VAL A 135 -11.86 -11.75 -6.47
CA VAL A 135 -11.20 -11.81 -7.78
C VAL A 135 -9.78 -11.25 -7.72
N LEU A 136 -9.54 -10.12 -7.05
CA LEU A 136 -8.19 -9.54 -6.88
C LEU A 136 -7.26 -10.45 -6.08
N VAL A 137 -7.72 -11.02 -4.95
CA VAL A 137 -6.95 -11.95 -4.11
C VAL A 137 -6.61 -13.23 -4.88
N LEU A 138 -7.61 -13.86 -5.51
CA LEU A 138 -7.41 -15.07 -6.33
C LEU A 138 -6.55 -14.78 -7.56
N GLY A 139 -6.73 -13.63 -8.20
CA GLY A 139 -5.91 -13.17 -9.33
C GLY A 139 -4.45 -13.09 -8.94
N ARG A 140 -4.12 -12.46 -7.80
CA ARG A 140 -2.74 -12.41 -7.28
C ARG A 140 -2.20 -13.80 -6.91
N TRP A 141 -3.03 -14.67 -6.33
CA TRP A 141 -2.63 -16.04 -5.98
C TRP A 141 -2.29 -16.90 -7.20
N LEU A 142 -3.09 -16.76 -8.27
CA LEU A 142 -2.95 -17.50 -9.52
C LEU A 142 -1.84 -16.93 -10.43
N MET A 143 -1.39 -15.69 -10.24
CA MET A 143 -0.25 -15.17 -11.01
C MET A 143 1.03 -15.97 -10.72
N PRO A 144 1.91 -16.18 -11.72
CA PRO A 144 3.25 -16.69 -11.48
C PRO A 144 4.00 -15.81 -10.47
N LYS A 145 4.40 -16.44 -9.37
CA LYS A 145 5.06 -15.90 -8.17
C LYS A 145 6.44 -15.23 -8.38
N GLY A 146 6.94 -15.22 -9.62
CA GLY A 146 8.26 -14.71 -9.99
C GLY A 146 9.37 -15.15 -9.03
N ASP A 147 10.05 -14.16 -8.44
CA ASP A 147 11.20 -14.33 -7.55
C ASP A 147 10.81 -14.37 -6.05
N MET A 148 9.54 -14.13 -5.71
CA MET A 148 9.05 -14.01 -4.32
C MET A 148 9.05 -15.38 -3.59
N SER A 149 9.17 -15.42 -2.26
CA SER A 149 9.06 -16.67 -1.45
C SER A 149 7.60 -17.13 -1.29
N ARG A 150 7.36 -18.39 -0.88
CA ARG A 150 5.98 -18.88 -0.64
C ARG A 150 5.34 -18.17 0.55
N ASP A 151 6.14 -17.87 1.56
CA ASP A 151 5.74 -17.19 2.79
C ASP A 151 5.44 -15.72 2.50
N GLN A 152 6.28 -15.06 1.70
CA GLN A 152 6.02 -13.69 1.21
C GLN A 152 4.74 -13.61 0.38
N LEU A 153 4.49 -14.57 -0.53
CA LEU A 153 3.22 -14.61 -1.27
C LEU A 153 2.02 -14.79 -0.32
N SER A 154 2.15 -15.66 0.69
CA SER A 154 1.09 -15.88 1.68
C SER A 154 0.83 -14.64 2.55
N GLN A 155 1.87 -13.91 2.94
CA GLN A 155 1.78 -12.65 3.67
C GLN A 155 1.11 -11.56 2.81
N LEU A 156 1.47 -11.45 1.54
CA LEU A 156 0.86 -10.50 0.61
C LEU A 156 -0.63 -10.78 0.39
N LEU A 157 -1.02 -12.05 0.21
CA LEU A 157 -2.42 -12.46 0.10
C LEU A 157 -3.21 -12.14 1.37
N MET A 158 -2.64 -12.38 2.55
CA MET A 158 -3.29 -12.06 3.82
C MET A 158 -3.51 -10.55 3.97
N VAL A 159 -2.53 -9.72 3.59
CA VAL A 159 -2.71 -8.27 3.53
C VAL A 159 -3.82 -7.90 2.55
N TYR A 160 -3.83 -8.44 1.33
CA TYR A 160 -4.88 -8.16 0.33
C TYR A 160 -6.30 -8.52 0.81
N VAL A 161 -6.46 -9.58 1.62
CA VAL A 161 -7.74 -9.90 2.27
C VAL A 161 -8.12 -8.84 3.31
N GLY A 162 -7.16 -8.36 4.11
CA GLY A 162 -7.36 -7.24 5.03
C GLY A 162 -7.76 -5.94 4.32
N LEU A 163 -7.03 -5.56 3.27
CA LEU A 163 -7.35 -4.41 2.40
C LEU A 163 -8.79 -4.50 1.89
N GLY A 164 -9.19 -5.68 1.41
CA GLY A 164 -10.54 -5.91 0.90
C GLY A 164 -11.62 -5.78 1.98
N ALA A 165 -11.38 -6.30 3.18
CA ALA A 165 -12.32 -6.17 4.28
C ALA A 165 -12.56 -4.71 4.68
N ASP A 166 -11.49 -3.90 4.82
CA ASP A 166 -11.64 -2.47 5.12
C ASP A 166 -12.28 -1.67 3.97
N ILE A 167 -12.13 -2.12 2.71
CA ILE A 167 -12.83 -1.53 1.55
C ILE A 167 -14.34 -1.87 1.56
N LEU A 168 -14.74 -3.11 1.88
CA LEU A 168 -16.16 -3.48 1.93
C LEU A 168 -16.95 -2.75 3.01
N ASP A 169 -16.31 -2.46 4.14
CA ASP A 169 -16.91 -1.69 5.24
C ASP A 169 -17.34 -0.27 4.81
N ILE A 170 -16.67 0.32 3.80
CA ILE A 170 -17.09 1.59 3.19
C ILE A 170 -18.39 1.43 2.39
N PHE A 171 -18.57 0.32 1.67
CA PHE A 171 -19.81 0.05 0.93
C PHE A 171 -20.97 -0.33 1.86
N ASP A 172 -20.70 -1.03 2.95
CA ASP A 172 -21.72 -1.27 3.99
C ASP A 172 -22.20 0.05 4.62
N THR A 173 -21.32 1.05 4.74
CA THR A 173 -21.71 2.41 5.15
C THR A 173 -22.70 3.08 4.18
N PHE A 174 -22.64 2.81 2.88
CA PHE A 174 -23.58 3.42 1.91
C PHE A 174 -25.02 2.93 2.09
N LYS A 175 -25.22 1.82 2.81
CA LYS A 175 -26.54 1.22 3.07
C LYS A 175 -27.24 1.87 4.26
N GLU A 176 -26.50 2.59 5.11
CA GLU A 176 -27.03 3.29 6.29
C GLU A 176 -28.08 4.34 5.88
N PRO A 177 -29.20 4.45 6.62
CA PRO A 177 -30.34 5.26 6.18
C PRO A 177 -30.04 6.76 6.09
N GLU A 178 -29.12 7.27 6.90
CA GLU A 178 -28.62 8.65 6.87
C GLU A 178 -27.73 8.91 5.65
N VAL A 179 -26.96 7.89 5.21
CA VAL A 179 -25.94 8.00 4.16
C VAL A 179 -26.50 7.75 2.76
N LYS A 180 -27.43 6.80 2.62
CA LYS A 180 -27.92 6.29 1.32
C LYS A 180 -28.58 7.33 0.39
N THR A 181 -28.87 8.53 0.90
CA THR A 181 -29.38 9.67 0.13
C THR A 181 -28.39 10.84 0.02
N ASN A 182 -27.32 10.84 0.82
CA ASN A 182 -26.32 11.91 0.84
C ASN A 182 -25.27 11.70 -0.26
N ARG A 183 -25.50 12.35 -1.41
CA ARG A 183 -24.61 12.31 -2.58
C ARG A 183 -23.17 12.69 -2.29
N ALA A 184 -22.93 13.65 -1.39
CA ALA A 184 -21.57 14.09 -1.09
C ALA A 184 -20.76 12.97 -0.40
N VAL A 185 -21.39 12.29 0.56
CA VAL A 185 -20.77 11.19 1.32
C VAL A 185 -20.47 9.99 0.43
N ILE A 186 -21.41 9.56 -0.41
CA ILE A 186 -21.19 8.45 -1.35
C ILE A 186 -20.08 8.78 -2.35
N ILE A 187 -20.00 10.02 -2.87
CA ILE A 187 -18.89 10.43 -3.74
C ILE A 187 -17.55 10.39 -2.98
N MET A 188 -17.49 10.88 -1.73
CA MET A 188 -16.27 10.77 -0.91
C MET A 188 -15.85 9.31 -0.72
N GLY A 189 -16.77 8.43 -0.32
CA GLY A 189 -16.48 7.00 -0.18
C GLY A 189 -16.02 6.35 -1.49
N LEU A 190 -16.66 6.66 -2.63
CA LEU A 190 -16.25 6.15 -3.94
C LEU A 190 -14.86 6.67 -4.37
N THR A 191 -14.48 7.90 -4.01
CA THR A 191 -13.10 8.39 -4.24
C THR A 191 -12.08 7.65 -3.36
N LEU A 192 -12.42 7.38 -2.10
CA LEU A 192 -11.56 6.64 -1.16
C LEU A 192 -11.40 5.16 -1.56
N PHE A 193 -12.48 4.52 -2.01
CA PHE A 193 -12.48 3.21 -2.65
C PHE A 193 -11.48 3.15 -3.83
N SER A 194 -11.58 4.14 -4.72
CA SER A 194 -10.73 4.21 -5.92
C SER A 194 -9.25 4.42 -5.56
N TRP A 195 -8.99 5.24 -4.55
CA TRP A 195 -7.66 5.52 -4.00
C TRP A 195 -7.05 4.27 -3.35
N ALA A 196 -7.79 3.60 -2.46
CA ALA A 196 -7.32 2.41 -1.74
C ALA A 196 -7.06 1.24 -2.69
N LEU A 197 -7.87 1.05 -3.73
CA LEU A 197 -7.66 0.01 -4.73
C LEU A 197 -6.34 0.12 -5.50
N MET A 198 -5.69 1.29 -5.53
CA MET A 198 -4.37 1.45 -6.14
C MET A 198 -3.25 0.68 -5.43
N GLN A 199 -3.50 0.19 -4.20
CA GLN A 199 -2.59 -0.71 -3.50
C GLN A 199 -2.48 -2.10 -4.16
N PHE A 200 -3.52 -2.58 -4.87
CA PHE A 200 -3.48 -3.90 -5.50
C PHE A 200 -2.55 -3.96 -6.73
N PRO A 201 -2.48 -2.93 -7.60
CA PRO A 201 -1.42 -2.84 -8.61
C PRO A 201 -0.03 -2.54 -8.03
N LEU A 202 0.09 -1.78 -6.95
CA LEU A 202 1.37 -1.32 -6.40
C LEU A 202 1.98 -2.35 -5.44
N VAL A 203 2.86 -3.21 -5.98
CA VAL A 203 3.60 -4.24 -5.22
C VAL A 203 4.78 -3.65 -4.44
N LEU A 204 4.67 -2.38 -3.99
CA LEU A 204 5.72 -1.65 -3.28
C LEU A 204 5.71 -1.87 -1.76
N THR A 205 4.56 -2.21 -1.18
CA THR A 205 4.33 -2.24 0.27
C THR A 205 4.98 -3.42 1.00
N GLN A 206 5.67 -4.34 0.30
CA GLN A 206 6.20 -5.58 0.89
C GLN A 206 7.67 -5.92 0.57
N THR A 207 8.48 -4.97 0.08
CA THR A 207 9.92 -5.26 -0.12
C THR A 207 10.71 -5.27 1.18
N SER A 208 10.77 -6.47 1.77
CA SER A 208 11.72 -7.00 2.76
C SER A 208 11.33 -6.87 4.24
N PRO A 209 11.20 -7.98 4.99
CA PRO A 209 11.34 -7.93 6.44
C PRO A 209 12.77 -7.50 6.82
N PRO A 210 12.98 -6.93 8.02
CA PRO A 210 14.31 -6.53 8.48
C PRO A 210 15.30 -7.70 8.38
N LYS A 211 16.35 -7.50 7.59
CA LYS A 211 17.44 -8.47 7.50
C LYS A 211 18.32 -8.29 8.74
N ALA A 212 17.84 -8.80 9.87
CA ALA A 212 18.58 -8.93 11.13
C ALA A 212 19.68 -10.00 11.03
N HIS A 213 20.46 -9.96 9.95
CA HIS A 213 21.69 -10.72 9.78
C HIS A 213 22.83 -9.81 10.22
N LEU A 214 23.08 -9.83 11.53
CA LEU A 214 24.22 -9.16 12.14
C LEU A 214 25.50 -9.87 11.65
N GLN A 215 25.99 -9.47 10.49
CA GLN A 215 27.23 -9.97 9.91
C GLN A 215 28.25 -8.82 9.94
N PRO A 216 29.14 -8.78 10.94
CA PRO A 216 30.29 -7.89 10.90
C PRO A 216 31.06 -8.17 9.61
N CYS A 217 31.49 -7.11 8.92
CA CYS A 217 32.44 -7.25 7.83
C CYS A 217 33.80 -7.68 8.43
N LEU A 218 33.98 -8.99 8.60
CA LEU A 218 35.25 -9.58 8.98
C LEU A 218 36.26 -9.31 7.85
N SER A 219 37.19 -8.39 8.14
CA SER A 219 38.26 -7.97 7.26
C SER A 219 39.07 -9.17 6.75
N GLN A 220 39.11 -9.37 5.44
CA GLN A 220 40.06 -10.29 4.82
C GLN A 220 41.48 -9.70 4.87
N PRO A 221 42.52 -10.51 5.15
CA PRO A 221 43.89 -10.02 5.22
C PRO A 221 44.44 -9.68 3.83
N ILE A 222 45.10 -8.52 3.74
CA ILE A 222 45.83 -8.07 2.56
C ILE A 222 47.07 -8.95 2.35
N SER A 223 47.29 -9.41 1.11
CA SER A 223 48.59 -9.92 0.65
C SER A 223 49.03 -9.13 -0.60
N PRO A 224 50.34 -8.84 -0.78
CA PRO A 224 50.79 -7.92 -1.83
C PRO A 224 51.38 -8.63 -3.07
N GLN A 225 50.97 -8.24 -4.29
CA GLN A 225 51.88 -7.76 -5.37
C GLN A 225 51.23 -7.54 -6.77
N ARG A 226 51.64 -6.41 -7.40
CA ARG A 226 51.94 -6.12 -8.83
C ARG A 226 50.94 -6.32 -9.99
N GLY A 227 50.96 -5.32 -10.89
CA GLY A 227 50.42 -5.32 -12.26
C GLY A 227 49.50 -4.11 -12.51
N LEU A 228 49.97 -2.90 -12.81
CA LEU A 228 50.60 -2.38 -14.05
C LEU A 228 49.66 -2.30 -15.27
N SER A 229 49.06 -1.10 -15.49
CA SER A 229 48.60 -0.45 -16.76
C SER A 229 47.39 0.46 -16.44
N GLN A 230 47.45 1.80 -16.42
CA GLN A 230 47.73 2.81 -17.48
C GLN A 230 46.48 3.21 -18.30
N GLY A 231 46.03 4.48 -18.18
CA GLY A 231 45.12 5.14 -19.14
C GLY A 231 44.15 6.22 -18.59
N GLY A 232 44.37 7.51 -18.91
CA GLY A 232 43.42 8.65 -18.73
C GLY A 232 43.37 9.28 -17.32
N SER A 233 43.90 10.48 -17.01
CA SER A 233 43.62 11.85 -17.56
C SER A 233 42.13 12.18 -17.59
N VAL A 234 41.60 13.29 -17.06
CA VAL A 234 42.10 14.47 -16.30
C VAL A 234 40.97 14.82 -15.29
N ALA A 235 41.10 15.58 -14.19
CA ALA A 235 42.15 16.46 -13.66
C ALA A 235 42.08 16.57 -12.10
N VAL A 236 42.84 17.49 -11.51
CA VAL A 236 42.80 17.91 -10.10
C VAL A 236 42.38 19.38 -10.03
N VAL A 237 41.49 19.73 -9.09
CA VAL A 237 41.29 21.11 -8.63
C VAL A 237 41.34 21.09 -7.10
N GLU A 238 42.46 21.51 -6.54
CA GLU A 238 42.57 21.88 -5.12
C GLU A 238 42.36 23.39 -4.95
N GLY A 239 41.71 23.79 -3.86
CA GLY A 239 41.80 25.16 -3.32
C GLY A 239 40.48 25.90 -3.07
N LEU A 240 39.88 25.70 -1.89
CA LEU A 240 39.74 26.71 -0.81
C LEU A 240 38.93 26.10 0.37
N PRO A 241 39.22 26.46 1.64
CA PRO A 241 38.49 25.90 2.78
C PRO A 241 37.25 26.75 3.10
N GLY A 242 36.12 26.08 3.40
CA GLY A 242 34.91 26.73 3.90
C GLY A 242 33.70 26.65 2.96
N ALA A 243 33.18 25.44 2.77
CA ALA A 243 31.80 25.24 2.31
C ALA A 243 31.22 24.00 3.01
N HIS A 244 30.14 24.19 3.78
CA HIS A 244 29.41 23.06 4.34
C HIS A 244 28.83 22.21 3.18
N PRO A 245 29.03 20.88 3.14
CA PRO A 245 28.24 20.04 2.27
C PRO A 245 26.81 20.02 2.82
N SER A 246 25.94 20.87 2.27
CA SER A 246 24.51 20.85 2.58
C SER A 246 23.94 19.49 2.15
N CYS A 247 23.79 18.62 3.13
CA CYS A 247 23.45 17.23 2.92
C CYS A 247 21.92 17.10 2.74
N TYR A 248 21.40 17.59 1.62
CA TYR A 248 20.07 17.26 1.13
C TYR A 248 20.03 15.79 0.65
N ARG A 249 20.26 14.87 1.58
CA ARG A 249 19.83 13.47 1.44
C ARG A 249 18.37 13.41 1.85
N PRO A 250 17.48 12.75 1.07
CA PRO A 250 16.14 12.42 1.55
C PRO A 250 16.26 11.54 2.80
N CYS A 251 16.04 12.13 3.97
CA CYS A 251 16.31 11.50 5.27
C CYS A 251 15.16 10.59 5.70
N CYS A 252 14.92 9.53 4.92
CA CYS A 252 13.97 8.46 5.23
C CYS A 252 14.46 7.18 4.56
N SER A 253 14.71 6.13 5.36
CA SER A 253 14.90 4.76 4.85
C SER A 253 13.70 4.32 3.99
N SER A 254 13.92 3.38 3.07
CA SER A 254 12.85 2.79 2.25
C SER A 254 11.71 2.19 3.08
N GLU A 255 12.00 1.74 4.31
CA GLU A 255 10.98 1.26 5.25
C GLU A 255 10.02 2.39 5.67
N VAL A 256 10.53 3.57 6.03
CA VAL A 256 9.70 4.72 6.44
C VAL A 256 8.79 5.17 5.29
N TRP A 257 9.30 5.17 4.05
CA TRP A 257 8.50 5.43 2.86
C TRP A 257 7.40 4.40 2.64
N SER A 258 7.66 3.11 2.91
CA SER A 258 6.63 2.06 2.79
C SER A 258 5.52 2.19 3.85
N LEU A 259 5.87 2.56 5.08
CA LEU A 259 4.90 2.80 6.17
C LEU A 259 4.07 4.08 5.95
N LEU A 260 4.70 5.14 5.44
CA LEU A 260 3.98 6.35 5.07
C LEU A 260 3.01 6.10 3.91
N LEU A 261 3.38 5.21 2.97
CA LEU A 261 2.53 4.83 1.84
C LEU A 261 1.31 4.01 2.29
N THR A 262 1.43 3.09 3.26
CA THR A 262 0.27 2.36 3.81
C THR A 262 -0.67 3.28 4.58
N VAL A 263 -0.13 4.10 5.50
CA VAL A 263 -0.93 5.09 6.26
C VAL A 263 -1.66 6.07 5.31
N GLY A 264 -1.01 6.50 4.22
CA GLY A 264 -1.56 7.42 3.23
C GLY A 264 -2.51 6.82 2.20
N LEU A 265 -2.41 5.51 1.89
CA LEU A 265 -3.30 4.83 0.93
C LEU A 265 -4.50 4.13 1.58
N GLN A 266 -4.45 3.85 2.89
CA GLN A 266 -5.47 3.08 3.62
C GLN A 266 -5.93 3.76 4.91
N ASP A 267 -5.14 3.63 5.97
CA ASP A 267 -5.66 3.74 7.33
C ASP A 267 -6.03 5.17 7.72
N GLY A 268 -5.21 6.14 7.31
CA GLY A 268 -5.46 7.57 7.53
C GLY A 268 -6.73 8.06 6.82
N PRO A 269 -6.84 7.94 5.48
CA PRO A 269 -8.03 8.34 4.74
C PRO A 269 -9.32 7.66 5.22
N PHE A 270 -9.27 6.36 5.53
CA PHE A 270 -10.44 5.63 6.03
C PHE A 270 -10.85 6.07 7.44
N LEU A 271 -9.89 6.35 8.33
CA LEU A 271 -10.17 6.92 9.64
C LEU A 271 -10.81 8.31 9.53
N VAL A 272 -10.29 9.20 8.68
CA VAL A 272 -10.85 10.54 8.46
C VAL A 272 -12.30 10.45 7.96
N TYR A 273 -12.59 9.53 7.04
CA TYR A 273 -13.94 9.28 6.52
C TYR A 273 -14.91 8.79 7.61
N ARG A 274 -14.52 7.80 8.42
CA ARG A 274 -15.37 7.32 9.53
C ARG A 274 -15.59 8.37 10.62
N LEU A 275 -14.58 9.18 10.93
CA LEU A 275 -14.73 10.33 11.83
C LEU A 275 -15.70 11.38 11.26
N TYR A 276 -15.62 11.68 9.96
CA TYR A 276 -16.58 12.57 9.30
C TYR A 276 -18.01 12.03 9.44
N LEU A 277 -18.25 10.74 9.17
CA LEU A 277 -19.57 10.10 9.26
C LEU A 277 -20.17 10.18 10.66
N MET A 278 -19.41 9.81 11.70
CA MET A 278 -19.89 9.85 13.09
C MET A 278 -20.14 11.28 13.58
N ILE A 279 -19.27 12.24 13.23
CA ILE A 279 -19.36 13.63 13.73
C ILE A 279 -20.41 14.43 12.97
N ARG A 280 -20.50 14.27 11.64
CA ARG A 280 -21.30 15.15 10.77
C ARG A 280 -22.64 14.55 10.37
N GLU A 281 -22.66 13.28 10.00
CA GLU A 281 -23.87 12.57 9.54
C GLU A 281 -24.56 11.80 10.70
N ASN A 282 -23.97 11.84 11.91
CA ASN A 282 -24.48 11.22 13.15
C ASN A 282 -24.68 9.69 13.10
N VAL A 283 -23.95 8.99 12.23
CA VAL A 283 -24.04 7.53 12.06
C VAL A 283 -23.36 6.81 13.24
N LEU A 284 -24.10 6.61 14.33
CA LEU A 284 -23.59 6.08 15.61
C LEU A 284 -24.01 4.63 15.88
N ASN A 285 -23.81 3.76 14.90
CA ASN A 285 -24.02 2.31 15.06
C ASN A 285 -22.88 1.64 15.84
N GLN A 286 -23.21 0.60 16.63
CA GLN A 286 -22.23 -0.14 17.45
C GLN A 286 -21.04 -0.66 16.62
N LEU A 287 -21.30 -1.14 15.41
CA LEU A 287 -20.26 -1.60 14.48
C LEU A 287 -19.38 -0.44 14.00
N MET A 288 -19.97 0.69 13.59
CA MET A 288 -19.24 1.88 13.13
C MET A 288 -18.33 2.48 14.21
N ILE A 289 -18.81 2.53 15.46
CA ILE A 289 -18.01 2.97 16.61
C ILE A 289 -16.86 1.99 16.85
N PHE A 290 -17.13 0.68 16.88
CA PHE A 290 -16.11 -0.35 17.08
C PHE A 290 -15.03 -0.33 15.98
N PHE A 291 -15.42 -0.29 14.71
CA PHE A 291 -14.49 -0.23 13.58
C PHE A 291 -13.72 1.09 13.51
N THR A 292 -14.29 2.20 13.98
CA THR A 292 -13.52 3.44 14.10
C THR A 292 -12.49 3.37 15.22
N CYS A 293 -12.86 2.85 16.40
CA CYS A 293 -11.90 2.59 17.49
C CYS A 293 -10.78 1.62 17.06
N LYS A 294 -11.11 0.56 16.30
CA LYS A 294 -10.12 -0.35 15.66
C LYS A 294 -9.14 0.45 14.81
N ASN A 295 -9.63 1.28 13.88
CA ASN A 295 -8.76 2.05 12.98
C ASN A 295 -7.94 3.12 13.71
N ILE A 296 -8.47 3.77 14.76
CA ILE A 296 -7.68 4.68 15.61
C ILE A 296 -6.49 3.94 16.22
N LEU A 297 -6.72 2.74 16.78
CA LEU A 297 -5.64 1.93 17.38
C LEU A 297 -4.61 1.50 16.33
N VAL A 298 -5.03 1.07 15.13
CA VAL A 298 -4.12 0.72 14.03
C VAL A 298 -3.26 1.92 13.62
N VAL A 299 -3.88 3.08 13.37
CA VAL A 299 -3.17 4.32 13.00
C VAL A 299 -2.17 4.74 14.08
N LEU A 300 -2.54 4.67 15.36
CA LEU A 300 -1.62 4.96 16.48
C LEU A 300 -0.44 3.99 16.55
N LEU A 301 -0.65 2.70 16.25
CA LEU A 301 0.41 1.69 16.23
C LEU A 301 1.36 1.88 15.03
N GLU A 302 0.86 2.24 13.85
CA GLU A 302 1.70 2.56 12.70
C GLU A 302 2.51 3.86 12.91
N PHE A 303 1.91 4.90 13.50
CA PHE A 303 2.67 6.09 13.91
C PHE A 303 3.75 5.77 14.97
N TYR A 304 3.44 4.93 15.95
CA TYR A 304 4.42 4.44 16.93
C TYR A 304 5.57 3.68 16.24
N ARG A 305 5.26 2.82 15.26
CA ARG A 305 6.26 2.10 14.48
C ARG A 305 7.16 3.04 13.67
N ILE A 306 6.59 4.03 12.99
CA ILE A 306 7.34 5.05 12.25
C ILE A 306 8.30 5.79 13.20
N PHE A 307 7.82 6.20 14.38
CA PHE A 307 8.63 6.87 15.39
C PHE A 307 9.79 6.00 15.90
N VAL A 308 9.54 4.74 16.25
CA VAL A 308 10.58 3.80 16.70
C VAL A 308 11.65 3.59 15.62
N VAL A 309 11.25 3.36 14.38
CA VAL A 309 12.18 3.16 13.24
C VAL A 309 13.02 4.41 12.97
N GLN A 310 12.45 5.61 13.12
CA GLN A 310 13.19 6.87 13.02
C GLN A 310 14.20 7.04 14.17
N CYS A 311 13.83 6.71 15.40
CA CYS A 311 14.74 6.76 16.56
C CYS A 311 15.90 5.77 16.45
N GLU A 312 15.67 4.53 15.97
CA GLU A 312 16.76 3.56 15.77
C GLU A 312 17.75 4.05 14.70
N GLN A 313 17.26 4.60 13.58
CA GLN A 313 18.12 5.17 12.53
C GLN A 313 18.93 6.38 13.00
N GLN A 314 18.37 7.24 13.84
CA GLN A 314 19.11 8.34 14.47
C GLN A 314 20.20 7.84 15.43
N GLY A 315 19.91 6.77 16.19
CA GLY A 315 20.87 6.12 17.08
C GLY A 315 22.08 5.56 16.33
N GLU A 316 21.84 4.80 15.25
CA GLU A 316 22.92 4.26 14.41
C GLU A 316 23.75 5.35 13.72
N ALA A 317 23.10 6.41 13.20
CA ALA A 317 23.78 7.54 12.58
C ALA A 317 24.70 8.29 13.57
N CYS A 318 24.24 8.46 14.83
CA CYS A 318 25.04 9.08 15.89
C CYS A 318 26.24 8.21 16.26
N LEU A 319 26.05 6.90 16.42
CA LEU A 319 27.12 5.94 16.73
C LEU A 319 28.19 5.89 15.64
N GLY A 320 27.80 5.76 14.37
CA GLY A 320 28.74 5.79 13.24
C GLY A 320 29.47 7.14 13.11
N GLY A 321 28.78 8.24 13.43
CA GLY A 321 29.41 9.56 13.54
C GLY A 321 30.48 9.62 14.63
N LEU A 322 30.20 9.06 15.81
CA LEU A 322 31.14 9.01 16.93
C LEU A 322 32.35 8.10 16.65
N GLU A 323 32.13 6.93 16.05
CA GLU A 323 33.20 5.98 15.67
C GLU A 323 34.12 6.58 14.60
N SER A 324 33.57 7.32 13.64
CA SER A 324 34.37 8.07 12.67
C SER A 324 35.22 9.17 13.34
N ARG A 325 34.65 9.89 14.31
CA ARG A 325 35.40 10.92 15.08
C ARG A 325 36.51 10.31 15.92
N LEU A 326 36.26 9.20 16.63
CA LEU A 326 37.32 8.49 17.37
C LEU A 326 38.43 7.99 16.44
N SER A 327 38.07 7.48 15.26
CA SER A 327 39.04 7.03 14.25
C SER A 327 39.87 8.19 13.67
N THR A 328 39.29 9.38 13.56
CA THR A 328 40.03 10.58 13.10
C THR A 328 40.97 11.10 14.20
N THR A 329 40.53 11.06 15.46
CA THR A 329 41.36 11.48 16.61
C THR A 329 42.54 10.54 16.87
N THR A 330 42.38 9.22 16.68
CA THR A 330 43.49 8.26 16.91
C THR A 330 44.57 8.29 15.84
N VAL A 331 44.30 8.80 14.64
CA VAL A 331 45.32 8.95 13.58
C VAL A 331 46.30 10.10 13.87
N HIS A 332 45.94 11.05 14.74
CA HIS A 332 46.70 12.29 14.91
C HIS A 332 47.65 12.34 16.13
N ASP A 333 47.62 11.35 17.03
CA ASP A 333 48.26 11.47 18.37
C ASP A 333 49.08 10.27 18.87
N TRP A 334 49.22 9.17 18.11
CA TRP A 334 50.03 8.00 18.55
C TRP A 334 51.16 7.61 17.60
N GLY A 335 52.05 8.56 17.37
CA GLY A 335 53.43 8.28 17.01
C GLY A 335 54.28 7.86 18.21
N LEU A 336 53.92 6.81 18.96
CA LEU A 336 54.82 6.13 19.90
C LEU A 336 54.30 4.74 20.33
N THR A 337 55.24 3.81 20.38
CA THR A 337 55.12 2.38 20.75
C THR A 337 54.22 2.03 21.93
N LEU A 338 53.33 1.05 21.74
CA LEU A 338 52.96 0.09 22.79
C LEU A 338 52.83 -1.32 22.20
N ARG A 339 53.72 -2.20 22.65
CA ARG A 339 53.70 -3.65 22.40
C ARG A 339 52.86 -4.30 23.50
N ASP A 340 52.22 -5.42 23.17
CA ASP A 340 51.73 -6.44 24.11
C ASP A 340 50.73 -6.00 25.21
N ALA A 341 49.43 -6.02 24.87
CA ALA A 341 48.35 -6.21 25.85
C ALA A 341 47.20 -7.03 25.23
N SER A 342 47.18 -8.34 25.49
CA SER A 342 46.10 -9.24 25.08
C SER A 342 44.83 -8.96 25.90
N TYR A 343 43.90 -8.17 25.35
CA TYR A 343 42.61 -7.90 25.98
C TYR A 343 41.51 -8.83 25.44
N GLN A 344 40.99 -9.69 26.31
CA GLN A 344 39.96 -10.67 26.01
C GLN A 344 38.60 -10.10 26.44
N PRO A 345 37.61 -9.91 25.54
CA PRO A 345 36.38 -9.21 25.90
C PRO A 345 35.50 -10.07 26.84
N ARG A 346 35.35 -9.63 28.08
CA ARG A 346 34.29 -10.14 28.97
C ARG A 346 32.94 -9.72 28.42
N SER A 347 32.00 -10.66 28.41
CA SER A 347 30.59 -10.44 28.08
C SER A 347 29.92 -9.50 29.09
N THR A 348 29.89 -8.20 28.79
CA THR A 348 28.99 -7.26 29.48
C THR A 348 27.56 -7.50 29.01
N PRO A 349 26.56 -7.62 29.91
CA PRO A 349 25.17 -7.70 29.49
C PRO A 349 24.78 -6.41 28.77
N LYS A 350 24.11 -6.52 27.60
CA LYS A 350 23.55 -5.36 26.90
C LYS A 350 22.60 -4.62 27.85
N PRO A 351 22.71 -3.29 28.02
CA PRO A 351 21.72 -2.54 28.78
C PRO A 351 20.33 -2.72 28.16
N SER A 352 19.30 -2.82 29.00
CA SER A 352 17.92 -2.96 28.53
C SER A 352 17.52 -1.75 27.68
N TYR A 353 16.82 -2.00 26.56
CA TYR A 353 16.39 -0.99 25.57
C TYR A 353 15.74 0.25 26.21
N LYS A 354 15.03 0.08 27.33
CA LYS A 354 14.40 1.17 28.10
C LYS A 354 15.40 2.22 28.62
N LEU A 355 16.62 1.81 28.99
CA LEU A 355 17.64 2.74 29.50
C LEU A 355 18.20 3.63 28.38
N TYR A 356 18.33 3.08 27.17
CA TYR A 356 18.71 3.83 25.97
C TYR A 356 17.62 4.82 25.54
N GLN A 357 16.35 4.42 25.54
CA GLN A 357 15.23 5.35 25.30
C GLN A 357 15.21 6.51 26.31
N LEU A 358 15.47 6.23 27.59
CA LEU A 358 15.52 7.26 28.63
C LEU A 358 16.69 8.24 28.42
N LEU A 359 17.87 7.73 28.02
CA LEU A 359 19.04 8.54 27.68
C LEU A 359 18.80 9.45 26.46
N CYS A 360 18.16 8.94 25.39
CA CYS A 360 17.83 9.76 24.23
C CYS A 360 16.81 10.88 24.55
N LEU A 361 15.80 10.60 25.39
CA LEU A 361 14.85 11.61 25.86
C LEU A 361 15.54 12.70 26.70
N LEU A 362 16.48 12.30 27.57
CA LEU A 362 17.24 13.23 28.41
C LEU A 362 18.20 14.12 27.58
N THR A 363 18.79 13.61 26.50
CA THR A 363 19.63 14.42 25.61
C THR A 363 18.82 15.37 24.73
N CYS A 364 17.70 14.93 24.14
CA CYS A 364 16.83 15.83 23.35
C CYS A 364 16.19 16.94 24.20
N SER A 365 16.02 16.75 25.51
CA SER A 365 15.48 17.79 26.38
C SER A 365 16.49 18.88 26.77
N SER A 366 17.79 18.69 26.48
CA SER A 366 18.85 19.60 26.96
C SER A 366 19.29 20.67 25.96
N ASP A 367 18.91 20.55 24.68
CA ASP A 367 19.24 21.54 23.63
C ASP A 367 18.24 22.72 23.58
N GLY A 368 17.35 22.85 24.58
CA GLY A 368 16.27 23.84 24.60
C GLY A 368 16.56 25.15 25.36
N GLU A 369 17.57 25.18 26.24
CA GLU A 369 17.86 26.36 27.09
C GLU A 369 19.35 26.73 27.07
N THR A 370 19.74 27.69 26.23
CA THR A 370 20.83 28.67 26.47
C THR A 370 21.01 29.62 25.28
N LEU A 371 20.29 30.77 25.26
CA LEU A 371 20.71 32.03 24.61
C LEU A 371 19.66 33.14 24.79
N ASN A 372 19.70 33.83 25.94
CA ASN A 372 19.33 35.26 26.05
C ASN A 372 19.63 35.84 27.45
N SER A 373 20.87 36.27 27.67
CA SER A 373 21.29 37.47 28.43
C SER A 373 22.82 37.57 28.43
#